data_AF-A0A2N1N1R2-F1
#
_entry.id   AF-A0A2N1N1R2-F1
#
_cell.length_a   1.000
_cell.length_b   1.000
_cell.length_c   1.000
_cell.angle_alpha   90.00
_cell.angle_beta   90.00
_cell.angle_gamma   90.00
#
_symmetry.space_group_name_H-M   'P 1'
#
loop_
_entity.id
_entity.type
_entity.pdbx_description
1 polymer ?
#
loop_
_entity_poly.entity_id
_entity_poly.type
_entity_poly.pdbx_seq_one_letter_code
_entity_poly.pdbx_strand_id
1 'polypeptide(L)'
;MNFFFSLLGIEILCVYKFGSLTMSFDNENLATPGIKWLGLHCSDWKKYRISKSSLIRISSADRKKAYHLLQRNYLQAEWKKEICLILYMGYKAEIQSLDDCENVNLLNYLISKISRSRF
;
A
#
# COMPACT_ATOMS: atom_id res chain seq x y z
N MET A 1 7.83 12.33 9.89
CA MET A 1 7.10 11.06 9.61
C MET A 1 6.98 10.92 8.11
N ASN A 2 7.83 10.11 7.47
CA ASN A 2 7.79 9.90 6.03
C ASN A 2 6.93 8.66 5.74
N PHE A 3 5.77 8.88 5.12
CA PHE A 3 4.82 7.83 4.75
C PHE A 3 5.28 7.14 3.47
N PHE A 4 5.98 6.01 3.59
CA PHE A 4 6.44 5.19 2.47
C PHE A 4 5.46 4.04 2.20
N PHE A 5 4.91 3.93 0.98
CA PHE A 5 3.85 2.96 0.67
C PHE A 5 4.22 2.00 -0.47
N SER A 6 4.48 0.74 -0.10
CA SER A 6 4.02 -0.42 -0.89
C SER A 6 3.85 -1.66 0.01
N LEU A 7 4.58 -1.74 1.12
CA LEU A 7 4.43 -2.79 2.14
C LEU A 7 4.06 -2.26 3.53
N LEU A 8 4.76 -1.22 3.98
CA LEU A 8 4.46 -0.51 5.24
C LEU A 8 3.04 0.07 5.23
N GLY A 9 2.56 0.45 4.05
CA GLY A 9 1.20 0.92 3.89
C GLY A 9 0.12 -0.08 4.22
N ILE A 10 0.31 -1.33 3.77
CA ILE A 10 -0.60 -2.43 4.09
C ILE A 10 -0.49 -2.78 5.57
N GLU A 11 0.71 -2.69 6.16
CA GLU A 11 0.93 -2.90 7.59
C GLU A 11 0.22 -1.85 8.46
N ILE A 12 0.38 -0.57 8.13
CA ILE A 12 -0.34 0.54 8.78
C ILE A 12 -1.86 0.31 8.66
N LEU A 13 -2.34 -0.01 7.47
CA LEU A 13 -3.76 -0.24 7.24
C LEU A 13 -4.29 -1.46 8.02
N CYS A 14 -3.51 -2.53 8.12
CA CYS A 14 -3.83 -3.67 8.98
C CYS A 14 -3.93 -3.26 10.46
N VAL A 15 -3.04 -2.41 10.96
CA VAL A 15 -3.09 -1.89 12.33
C VAL A 15 -4.36 -1.07 12.57
N TYR A 16 -4.73 -0.18 11.64
CA TYR A 16 -5.96 0.61 11.78
C TYR A 16 -7.25 -0.21 11.60
N LYS A 17 -7.20 -1.31 10.84
CA LYS A 17 -8.39 -2.15 10.58
C LYS A 17 -8.61 -3.23 11.63
N PHE A 18 -7.54 -3.82 12.17
CA PHE A 18 -7.61 -4.98 13.06
C PHE A 18 -7.01 -4.72 14.45
N GLY A 19 -6.45 -3.53 14.68
CA GLY A 19 -5.69 -3.20 15.87
C GLY A 19 -4.21 -3.62 15.76
N SER A 20 -3.35 -2.97 16.56
CA SER A 20 -1.98 -3.44 16.75
C SER A 20 -1.95 -4.59 17.75
N LEU A 21 -1.13 -5.62 17.50
CA LEU A 21 -0.91 -6.72 18.45
C LEU A 21 -0.37 -6.23 19.82
N THR A 22 0.24 -5.04 19.86
CA THR A 22 0.86 -4.43 21.06
C THR A 22 -0.05 -3.44 21.82
N MET A 23 -1.26 -3.15 21.36
CA MET A 23 -2.21 -2.22 22.03
C MET A 23 -3.63 -2.81 22.08
N SER A 24 -3.74 -4.04 22.57
CA SER A 24 -5.04 -4.73 22.72
C SER A 24 -5.97 -4.12 23.78
N PHE A 25 -5.50 -3.14 24.57
CA PHE A 25 -6.22 -2.61 25.73
C PHE A 25 -7.20 -1.45 25.40
N ASP A 26 -7.07 -0.81 24.22
CA ASP A 26 -7.95 0.30 23.76
C ASP A 26 -8.71 -0.04 22.46
N ASN A 27 -8.77 -1.33 22.10
CA ASN A 27 -9.05 -1.77 20.73
C ASN A 27 -10.53 -1.65 20.30
N GLU A 28 -11.46 -1.39 21.22
CA GLU A 28 -12.90 -1.38 20.91
C GLU A 28 -13.39 -0.08 20.24
N ASN A 29 -12.63 1.02 20.31
CA ASN A 29 -13.02 2.32 19.75
C ASN A 29 -12.16 2.83 18.57
N LEU A 30 -11.06 2.14 18.20
CA LEU A 30 -10.12 2.63 17.18
C LEU A 30 -10.15 1.87 15.84
N ALA A 31 -10.72 0.67 15.80
CA ALA A 31 -10.85 -0.10 14.56
C ALA A 31 -11.94 0.52 13.68
N THR A 32 -11.57 1.07 12.53
CA THR A 32 -12.53 1.55 11.53
C THR A 32 -12.69 0.47 10.45
N PRO A 33 -13.66 -0.46 10.56
CA PRO A 33 -13.79 -1.59 9.64
C PRO A 33 -14.05 -1.17 8.18
N GLY A 34 -14.54 0.07 7.98
CA GLY A 34 -14.76 0.70 6.68
C GLY A 34 -13.53 1.33 6.02
N ILE A 35 -12.32 1.22 6.59
CA ILE A 35 -11.10 1.75 5.96
C ILE A 35 -10.85 1.08 4.61
N LYS A 36 -10.80 1.92 3.56
CA LYS A 36 -10.44 1.55 2.19
C LYS A 36 -8.99 1.97 1.92
N TRP A 37 -8.27 1.13 1.19
CA TRP A 37 -6.88 1.39 0.83
C TRP A 37 -6.80 2.37 -0.35
N LEU A 38 -6.41 3.62 -0.08
CA LEU A 38 -6.22 4.67 -1.08
C LEU A 38 -4.76 4.78 -1.59
N GLY A 39 -3.86 3.89 -1.15
CA GLY A 39 -2.42 3.99 -1.46
C GLY A 39 -2.07 3.64 -2.91
N LEU A 40 -0.82 3.82 -3.32
CA LEU A 40 -0.34 3.40 -4.64
C LEU A 40 -0.33 1.87 -4.75
N HIS A 41 -1.04 1.32 -5.72
CA HIS A 41 -1.01 -0.12 -5.99
C HIS A 41 0.08 -0.46 -7.01
N CYS A 42 0.60 -1.68 -6.96
CA CYS A 42 1.43 -2.18 -8.05
C CYS A 42 0.61 -2.37 -9.33
N SER A 43 -0.69 -2.62 -9.27
CA SER A 43 -1.50 -2.55 -10.49
C SER A 43 -1.51 -1.16 -11.15
N ASP A 44 -1.32 -0.08 -10.38
CA ASP A 44 -1.36 1.30 -10.85
C ASP A 44 -0.07 1.74 -11.59
N TRP A 45 1.08 1.08 -11.38
CA TRP A 45 2.36 1.50 -12.01
C TRP A 45 2.31 1.48 -13.54
N LYS A 46 1.61 0.49 -14.12
CA LYS A 46 1.43 0.39 -15.59
C LYS A 46 0.52 1.50 -16.11
N LYS A 47 -0.49 1.88 -15.33
CA LYS A 47 -1.53 2.82 -15.73
C LYS A 47 -1.02 4.26 -15.75
N TYR A 48 -0.26 4.65 -14.74
CA TYR A 48 0.27 6.02 -14.59
C TYR A 48 1.69 6.19 -15.14
N ARG A 49 2.24 5.17 -15.83
CA ARG A 49 3.58 5.20 -16.44
C ARG A 49 4.66 5.72 -15.51
N ILE A 50 4.64 5.26 -14.26
CA ILE A 50 5.62 5.65 -13.25
C ILE A 50 7.02 5.35 -13.80
N SER A 51 7.89 6.36 -13.77
CA SER A 51 9.22 6.22 -14.34
C SER A 51 9.98 5.10 -13.63
N LYS A 52 10.72 4.31 -14.41
CA LYS A 52 11.62 3.27 -13.87
C LYS A 52 12.70 3.87 -12.96
N SER A 53 13.04 5.15 -13.13
CA SER A 53 14.00 5.86 -12.28
C SER A 53 13.53 6.01 -10.84
N SER A 54 12.22 6.09 -10.61
CA SER A 54 11.62 6.25 -9.28
C SER A 54 11.25 4.90 -8.65
N LEU A 55 11.53 3.78 -9.33
CA LEU A 55 11.35 2.43 -8.79
C LEU A 55 12.53 2.04 -7.90
N ILE A 56 12.21 1.64 -6.68
CA ILE A 56 13.18 1.21 -5.68
C ILE A 56 13.18 -0.31 -5.62
N ARG A 57 14.36 -0.93 -5.70
CA ARG A 57 14.48 -2.39 -5.57
C ARG A 57 14.10 -2.84 -4.16
N ILE A 58 13.31 -3.90 -4.04
CA ILE A 58 12.92 -4.41 -2.73
C ILE A 58 14.12 -5.02 -1.99
N SER A 59 14.26 -4.69 -0.71
CA SER A 59 15.32 -5.21 0.16
C SER A 59 15.01 -6.63 0.66
N SER A 60 15.99 -7.30 1.24
CA SER A 60 15.76 -8.59 1.93
C SER A 60 14.81 -8.46 3.11
N ALA A 61 14.86 -7.32 3.83
CA ALA A 61 13.93 -7.01 4.92
C ALA A 61 12.50 -6.84 4.39
N ASP A 62 12.31 -6.15 3.27
CA ASP A 62 11.00 -6.00 2.63
C ASP A 62 10.41 -7.36 2.23
N ARG A 63 11.24 -8.26 1.66
CA ARG A 63 10.83 -9.63 1.33
C ARG A 63 10.38 -10.40 2.56
N LYS A 64 11.14 -10.36 3.66
CA LYS A 64 10.75 -11.02 4.92
C LYS A 64 9.41 -10.48 5.43
N LYS A 65 9.23 -9.16 5.45
CA LYS A 65 7.96 -8.52 5.85
C LYS A 65 6.79 -8.96 4.96
N ALA A 66 7.00 -9.06 3.64
CA ALA A 66 5.97 -9.52 2.70
C ALA A 66 5.50 -10.94 3.01
N TYR A 67 6.44 -11.85 3.27
CA TYR A 67 6.09 -13.21 3.68
C TYR A 67 5.34 -13.24 5.02
N HIS A 68 5.77 -12.45 6.01
CA HIS A 68 5.04 -12.34 7.29
C HIS A 68 3.62 -11.79 7.13
N LEU A 69 3.41 -10.82 6.22
CA LEU A 69 2.08 -10.30 5.93
C LEU A 69 1.21 -11.34 5.21
N LEU A 70 1.76 -12.11 4.28
CA LEU A 70 1.03 -13.17 3.56
C LEU A 70 0.57 -14.31 4.47
N GLN A 71 1.30 -14.58 5.56
CA GLN A 71 0.93 -15.57 6.57
C GLN A 71 -0.27 -15.15 7.45
N ARG A 72 -0.70 -13.87 7.40
CA ARG A 72 -1.84 -13.40 8.20
C ARG A 72 -3.16 -13.86 7.58
N ASN A 73 -3.95 -14.61 8.35
CA ASN A 73 -5.22 -15.19 7.88
C ASN A 73 -6.31 -14.15 7.57
N TYR A 74 -6.26 -12.98 8.20
CA TYR A 74 -7.22 -11.88 8.02
C TYR A 74 -6.92 -10.95 6.84
N LEU A 75 -5.84 -11.20 6.08
CA LEU A 75 -5.47 -10.34 4.97
C LEU A 75 -6.44 -10.52 3.79
N GLN A 76 -6.98 -9.43 3.27
CA GLN A 76 -7.90 -9.44 2.12
C GLN A 76 -7.22 -9.95 0.85
N ALA A 77 -7.99 -10.61 -0.02
CA ALA A 77 -7.46 -11.24 -1.24
C ALA A 77 -6.80 -10.22 -2.19
N GLU A 78 -7.35 -9.00 -2.26
CA GLU A 78 -6.81 -7.89 -3.05
C GLU A 78 -5.41 -7.51 -2.56
N TRP A 79 -5.21 -7.44 -1.24
CA TRP A 79 -3.91 -7.06 -0.66
C TRP A 79 -2.90 -8.18 -0.82
N LYS A 80 -3.32 -9.45 -0.69
CA LYS A 80 -2.45 -10.61 -0.98
C LYS A 80 -1.93 -10.57 -2.41
N LYS A 81 -2.82 -10.28 -3.37
CA LYS A 81 -2.45 -10.13 -4.80
C LYS A 81 -1.41 -9.03 -5.00
N GLU A 82 -1.61 -7.87 -4.39
CA GLU A 82 -0.67 -6.74 -4.51
C GLU A 82 0.69 -7.06 -3.87
N ILE A 83 0.73 -7.71 -2.71
CA ILE A 83 2.00 -8.17 -2.09
C ILE A 83 2.73 -9.18 -2.98
N CYS A 84 2.01 -10.15 -3.56
CA CYS A 84 2.60 -11.10 -4.50
C CYS A 84 3.13 -10.40 -5.76
N LEU A 85 2.43 -9.38 -6.27
CA LEU A 85 2.90 -8.57 -7.40
C LEU A 85 4.18 -7.81 -7.06
N ILE A 86 4.30 -7.24 -5.85
CA ILE A 86 5.53 -6.58 -5.39
C ILE A 86 6.70 -7.58 -5.36
N LEU A 87 6.48 -8.78 -4.81
CA LEU A 87 7.49 -9.83 -4.75
C LEU A 87 7.92 -10.31 -6.14
N TYR A 88 6.96 -10.47 -7.06
CA TYR A 88 7.21 -10.88 -8.44
C TYR A 88 7.96 -9.81 -9.24
N MET A 89 7.54 -8.55 -9.12
CA MET A 89 8.18 -7.43 -9.84
C MET A 89 9.57 -7.13 -9.27
N GLY A 90 9.78 -7.31 -7.97
CA GLY A 90 11.06 -7.00 -7.31
C GLY A 90 11.30 -5.51 -7.06
N TYR A 91 10.30 -4.67 -7.31
CA TYR A 91 10.37 -3.22 -7.15
C TYR A 91 9.18 -2.69 -6.34
N LYS A 92 9.44 -1.62 -5.59
CA LYS A 92 8.46 -0.79 -4.90
C LYS A 92 8.56 0.64 -5.44
N ALA A 93 7.49 1.40 -5.33
CA ALA A 93 7.46 2.82 -5.69
C ALA A 93 6.96 3.62 -4.49
N GLU A 94 7.31 4.89 -4.43
CA GLU A 94 6.81 5.79 -3.39
C GLU A 94 5.67 6.62 -3.96
N ILE A 95 4.77 7.10 -3.10
CA ILE A 95 3.68 7.96 -3.58
C ILE A 95 4.21 9.27 -4.15
N GLN A 96 5.33 9.76 -3.61
CA GLN A 96 6.06 10.94 -4.11
C GLN A 96 6.61 10.73 -5.53
N SER A 97 6.85 9.47 -5.93
CA SER A 97 7.25 9.14 -7.30
C SER A 97 6.17 9.45 -8.34
N LEU A 98 4.93 9.76 -7.93
CA LEU A 98 3.91 10.28 -8.83
C LEU A 98 4.22 11.72 -9.25
N ASP A 99 4.77 12.55 -8.36
CA ASP A 99 5.06 13.95 -8.64
C ASP A 99 6.26 14.13 -9.59
N ASP A 100 7.12 13.11 -9.71
CA ASP A 100 8.18 13.06 -10.72
C ASP A 100 7.65 12.91 -12.16
N CYS A 101 6.35 12.63 -12.33
CA CYS A 101 5.74 12.36 -13.63
C CYS A 101 5.06 13.62 -14.18
N GLU A 102 5.58 14.16 -15.30
CA GLU A 102 5.13 15.43 -15.91
C GLU A 102 3.61 15.55 -16.19
N ASN A 103 2.89 14.44 -16.32
CA ASN A 103 1.47 14.40 -16.67
C ASN A 103 0.54 13.85 -15.57
N VAL A 104 1.08 13.44 -14.41
CA VAL A 104 0.29 12.80 -13.34
C VAL A 104 0.62 13.45 -12.01
N ASN A 105 -0.20 14.41 -11.60
CA ASN A 105 -0.11 14.98 -10.26
C ASN A 105 -0.75 14.05 -9.24
N LEU A 106 -0.21 14.02 -8.02
CA LEU A 106 -0.82 13.34 -6.87
C LEU A 106 -2.31 13.67 -6.73
N LEU A 107 -2.69 14.92 -6.96
CA LEU A 107 -4.07 15.40 -6.86
C LEU A 107 -5.00 14.71 -7.88
N ASN A 108 -4.57 14.59 -9.14
CA ASN A 108 -5.34 13.90 -10.19
C ASN A 108 -5.43 12.39 -9.90
N TYR A 109 -4.36 11.80 -9.38
CA TYR A 109 -4.35 10.41 -8.96
C TYR A 109 -5.36 10.16 -7.84
N LEU A 110 -5.37 11.00 -6.80
CA LEU A 110 -6.30 10.89 -5.67
C LEU A 110 -7.74 11.10 -6.11
N ILE A 111 -8.04 12.11 -6.94
CA ILE A 111 -9.38 12.34 -7.49
C ILE A 111 -9.87 11.10 -8.24
N SER A 112 -9.08 10.60 -9.19
CA SER A 112 -9.41 9.39 -9.97
C SER A 112 -9.67 8.19 -9.06
N LYS A 113 -8.88 8.04 -7.99
CA LYS A 113 -9.01 6.90 -7.06
C LYS A 113 -10.23 7.02 -6.16
N ILE A 114 -10.57 8.22 -5.69
CA ILE A 114 -11.78 8.48 -4.90
C ILE A 114 -13.03 8.31 -5.77
N SER A 115 -13.06 8.87 -6.99
CA SER A 115 -14.20 8.71 -7.91
C SER A 115 -14.44 7.25 -8.29
N ARG A 116 -13.38 6.44 -8.38
CA ARG A 116 -13.48 5.00 -8.69
C ARG A 116 -13.81 4.16 -7.47
N SER A 117 -13.34 4.57 -6.30
CA SER A 117 -13.67 3.97 -5.02
C SER A 117 -14.99 4.55 -4.54
N ARG A 118 -16.08 4.19 -5.25
CA ARG A 118 -17.44 4.49 -4.80
C ARG A 118 -17.55 4.11 -3.32
N PHE A 119 -17.93 5.08 -2.50
CA PHE A 119 -18.35 4.84 -1.13
C PHE A 119 -19.47 3.81 -1.13
#